data_AF-A0A0R3L3D5-F1
#
_entry.id   AF-A0A0R3L3D5-F1
#
_cell.length_a   1.000
_cell.length_b   1.000
_cell.length_c   1.000
_cell.angle_alpha   90.00
_cell.angle_beta   90.00
_cell.angle_gamma   90.00
#
_symmetry.space_group_name_H-M   'P 1'
#
loop_
_entity.id
_entity.type
_entity.pdbx_description
1 polymer ?
#
loop_
_entity_poly.entity_id
_entity_poly.type
_entity_poly.pdbx_seq_one_letter_code
_entity_poly.pdbx_strand_id
1 'polypeptide(L)'
;MAESKQPSQEHYARHYPVVMQCAGLTEGDGFERVFDRAIRTIFGSYWIAHDQVTIAGINEAFEQYAKGQAIVREALRSLGPILGEIKFAAKLQEAPESGRLGLAAAHFSLRSRVSNRIAPNRDLDAVMDELERGINFLKDNPDVLARLLGRHLGDYRKDNEVALVIEPALGLLEKIGFRPSRKLTRKAFFNALFELIGIDKKRRPDRRSIDVIAGARRVRS
;
A
#
# COMPACT_ATOMS: atom_id res chain seq x y z
N MET A 1 -10.94 18.26 2.75
CA MET A 1 -11.23 16.82 2.90
C MET A 1 -10.79 16.45 4.31
N ALA A 2 -11.64 15.77 5.08
CA ALA A 2 -11.28 15.39 6.45
C ALA A 2 -10.11 14.41 6.40
N GLU A 3 -9.02 14.70 7.10
CA GLU A 3 -7.90 13.77 7.28
C GLU A 3 -8.44 12.50 7.93
N SER A 4 -8.24 11.38 7.25
CA SER A 4 -8.48 10.05 7.79
C SER A 4 -7.59 9.88 9.02
N LYS A 5 -8.16 9.91 10.23
CA LYS A 5 -7.41 9.73 11.47
C LYS A 5 -7.53 8.28 11.93
N GLN A 6 -6.40 7.73 12.35
CA GLN A 6 -6.34 6.41 12.97
C GLN A 6 -7.35 6.31 14.11
N PRO A 7 -8.17 5.23 14.18
CA PRO A 7 -9.08 5.01 15.28
C PRO A 7 -8.35 4.98 16.63
N SER A 8 -9.03 5.42 17.69
CA SER A 8 -8.45 5.49 19.03
C SER A 8 -8.18 4.09 19.62
N GLN A 9 -7.39 4.03 20.70
CA GLN A 9 -7.22 2.81 21.49
C GLN A 9 -8.55 2.30 22.06
N GLU A 10 -9.48 3.20 22.41
CA GLU A 10 -10.82 2.84 22.87
C GLU A 10 -11.63 2.15 21.76
N HIS A 11 -11.51 2.62 20.51
CA HIS A 11 -12.09 1.96 19.35
C HIS A 11 -11.51 0.55 19.19
N TYR A 12 -10.18 0.41 19.30
CA TYR A 12 -9.54 -0.90 19.26
C TYR A 12 -10.11 -1.84 20.33
N ALA A 13 -10.14 -1.40 21.59
CA ALA A 13 -10.64 -2.20 22.70
C ALA A 13 -12.12 -2.62 22.52
N ARG A 14 -12.94 -1.76 21.92
CA ARG A 14 -14.36 -2.04 21.66
C ARG A 14 -14.58 -3.07 20.55
N HIS A 15 -13.78 -3.02 19.48
CA HIS A 15 -13.98 -3.83 18.28
C HIS A 15 -13.14 -5.11 18.26
N TYR A 16 -12.04 -5.17 19.00
CA TYR A 16 -11.16 -6.33 19.04
C TYR A 16 -11.86 -7.63 19.50
N PRO A 17 -12.74 -7.63 20.53
CA PRO A 17 -13.49 -8.83 20.92
C PRO A 17 -14.35 -9.41 19.78
N VAL A 18 -14.91 -8.56 18.92
CA VAL A 18 -15.71 -8.98 17.76
C VAL A 18 -14.83 -9.69 16.72
N VAL A 19 -13.60 -9.21 16.52
CA VAL A 19 -12.62 -9.86 15.62
C VAL A 19 -12.22 -11.23 16.15
N MET A 20 -11.96 -11.35 17.47
CA MET A 20 -11.68 -12.65 18.11
C MET A 20 -12.85 -13.62 17.95
N GLN A 21 -14.08 -13.16 18.22
CA GLN A 21 -15.28 -13.98 18.08
C GLN A 21 -15.46 -14.48 16.64
N CYS A 22 -15.23 -13.61 15.64
CA CYS A 22 -15.33 -14.01 14.23
C CYS A 22 -14.23 -14.98 13.80
N ALA A 23 -13.08 -14.98 14.48
CA ALA A 23 -12.01 -15.95 14.32
C ALA A 23 -12.25 -17.27 15.08
N GLY A 24 -13.31 -17.34 15.89
CA GLY A 24 -13.63 -18.53 16.71
C GLY A 24 -12.72 -18.70 17.92
N LEU A 25 -12.08 -17.61 18.38
CA LEU A 25 -11.21 -17.61 19.55
C LEU A 25 -11.98 -17.16 20.80
N THR A 26 -11.64 -17.74 21.94
CA THR A 26 -12.16 -17.37 23.26
C THR A 26 -11.05 -16.86 24.17
N GLU A 27 -11.39 -16.00 25.14
CA GLU A 27 -10.43 -15.58 26.17
C GLU A 27 -9.94 -16.82 26.92
N GLY A 28 -8.63 -17.07 26.88
CA GLY A 28 -8.01 -18.27 27.47
C GLY A 28 -7.44 -19.29 26.48
N ASP A 29 -7.68 -19.13 25.17
CA ASP A 29 -6.94 -19.89 24.17
C ASP A 29 -5.46 -19.47 24.21
N GLY A 30 -4.52 -20.42 24.28
CA GLY A 30 -3.07 -20.12 24.28
C GLY A 30 -2.59 -19.31 23.05
N PHE A 31 -3.44 -19.20 22.02
CA PHE A 31 -3.24 -18.40 20.81
C PHE A 31 -3.65 -16.93 20.95
N GLU A 32 -4.39 -16.55 21.99
CA GLU A 32 -4.93 -15.20 22.18
C GLU A 32 -3.84 -14.12 22.17
N ARG A 33 -2.73 -14.33 22.89
CA ARG A 33 -1.60 -13.39 22.91
C ARG A 33 -0.90 -13.25 21.56
N VAL A 34 -0.80 -14.34 20.81
CA VAL A 34 -0.20 -14.34 19.46
C VAL A 34 -1.11 -13.64 18.47
N PHE A 35 -2.42 -13.86 18.61
CA PHE A 35 -3.45 -13.24 17.79
C PHE A 35 -3.55 -11.73 18.06
N ASP A 36 -3.62 -11.29 19.33
CA ASP A 36 -3.64 -9.86 19.68
C ASP A 36 -2.41 -9.14 19.11
N ARG A 37 -1.21 -9.71 19.33
CA ARG A 37 0.02 -9.13 18.78
C ARG A 37 -0.05 -8.98 17.27
N ALA A 38 -0.55 -9.99 16.55
CA ALA A 38 -0.68 -9.93 15.09
C ALA A 38 -1.70 -8.88 14.64
N ILE A 39 -2.86 -8.79 15.31
CA ILE A 39 -3.89 -7.78 15.00
C ILE A 39 -3.39 -6.36 15.30
N ARG A 40 -2.68 -6.15 16.40
CA ARG A 40 -2.02 -4.86 16.71
C ARG A 40 -0.99 -4.47 15.65
N THR A 41 -0.21 -5.43 15.15
CA THR A 41 0.74 -5.19 14.06
C THR A 41 0.03 -4.80 12.77
N ILE A 42 -1.07 -5.47 12.42
CA ILE A 42 -1.89 -5.12 11.25
C ILE A 42 -2.47 -3.71 11.42
N PHE A 43 -3.06 -3.43 12.57
CA PHE A 43 -3.64 -2.13 12.90
C PHE A 43 -2.61 -1.01 12.82
N GLY A 44 -1.46 -1.15 13.46
CA GLY A 44 -0.40 -0.13 13.45
C GLY A 44 0.23 0.06 12.07
N SER A 45 0.59 -1.03 11.40
CA SER A 45 1.26 -0.99 10.10
C SER A 45 0.40 -0.35 9.01
N TYR A 46 -0.92 -0.61 9.01
CA TYR A 46 -1.83 0.01 8.06
C TYR A 46 -1.83 1.53 8.18
N TRP A 47 -1.93 2.08 9.39
CA TRP A 47 -2.01 3.53 9.59
C TRP A 47 -0.68 4.25 9.37
N ILE A 48 0.46 3.60 9.64
CA ILE A 48 1.79 4.12 9.26
C ILE A 48 1.90 4.27 7.73
N ALA A 49 1.26 3.36 6.98
CA ALA A 49 1.33 3.33 5.53
C ALA A 49 0.10 3.93 4.82
N HIS A 50 -0.95 4.31 5.56
CA HIS A 50 -2.25 4.69 5.00
C HIS A 50 -2.13 5.88 4.03
N ASP A 51 -1.31 6.86 4.39
CA ASP A 51 -1.06 8.06 3.58
C ASP A 51 0.12 7.87 2.60
N GLN A 52 0.78 6.72 2.61
CA GLN A 52 1.83 6.42 1.64
C GLN A 52 1.20 6.03 0.31
N VAL A 53 1.72 6.63 -0.76
CA VAL A 53 1.33 6.31 -2.11
C VAL A 53 1.65 4.85 -2.42
N THR A 54 0.67 4.13 -3.00
CA THR A 54 0.80 2.74 -3.44
C THR A 54 1.24 2.70 -4.91
N ILE A 55 1.99 1.68 -5.33
CA ILE A 55 2.34 1.55 -6.76
C ILE A 55 1.13 1.18 -7.59
N ALA A 56 0.13 0.50 -7.02
CA ALA A 56 -1.16 0.34 -7.69
C ALA A 56 -1.77 1.69 -8.06
N GLY A 57 -1.84 2.63 -7.11
CA GLY A 57 -2.32 3.99 -7.35
C GLY A 57 -1.41 4.78 -8.29
N ILE A 58 -0.09 4.56 -8.26
CA ILE A 58 0.86 5.17 -9.20
C ILE A 58 0.67 4.62 -10.61
N ASN A 59 0.51 3.30 -10.76
CA ASN A 59 0.28 2.67 -12.06
C ASN A 59 -1.06 3.10 -12.64
N GLU A 60 -2.11 3.17 -11.82
CA GLU A 60 -3.38 3.74 -12.23
C GLU A 60 -3.19 5.20 -12.68
N ALA A 61 -2.44 6.00 -11.93
CA ALA A 61 -2.10 7.37 -12.30
C ALA A 61 -1.28 7.43 -13.60
N PHE A 62 -0.36 6.50 -13.83
CA PHE A 62 0.42 6.40 -15.08
C PHE A 62 -0.46 6.02 -16.27
N GLU A 63 -1.40 5.10 -16.08
CA GLU A 63 -2.38 4.73 -17.11
C GLU A 63 -3.33 5.88 -17.43
N GLN A 64 -3.79 6.58 -16.40
CA GLN A 64 -4.61 7.77 -16.50
C GLN A 64 -3.86 8.90 -17.23
N TYR A 65 -2.59 9.12 -16.89
CA TYR A 65 -1.71 10.07 -17.57
C TYR A 65 -1.59 9.75 -19.08
N ALA A 66 -1.37 8.48 -19.42
CA ALA A 66 -1.28 8.03 -20.81
C ALA A 66 -2.60 8.20 -21.61
N LYS A 67 -3.75 8.38 -20.95
CA LYS A 67 -5.08 8.51 -21.57
C LYS A 67 -5.49 9.95 -21.94
N GLY A 68 -4.70 10.99 -21.62
CA GLY A 68 -4.85 12.35 -22.20
C GLY A 68 -5.22 13.51 -21.25
N GLN A 69 -5.20 14.75 -21.79
CA GLN A 69 -4.98 16.03 -21.06
C GLN A 69 -5.97 16.41 -19.93
N ALA A 70 -7.25 16.07 -19.98
CA ALA A 70 -8.18 16.36 -18.87
C ALA A 70 -7.88 15.48 -17.64
N ILE A 71 -7.40 14.27 -17.89
CA ILE A 71 -7.00 13.29 -16.88
C ILE A 71 -5.59 13.63 -16.35
N VAL A 72 -4.76 14.30 -17.14
CA VAL A 72 -3.38 14.69 -16.77
C VAL A 72 -3.31 15.53 -15.49
N ARG A 73 -4.24 16.47 -15.23
CA ARG A 73 -4.20 17.26 -13.98
C ARG A 73 -4.51 16.41 -12.74
N GLU A 74 -5.45 15.49 -12.86
CA GLU A 74 -5.84 14.60 -11.77
C GLU A 74 -4.78 13.52 -11.54
N ALA A 75 -4.20 12.98 -12.62
CA ALA A 75 -3.06 12.09 -12.60
C ALA A 75 -1.80 12.77 -12.02
N LEU A 76 -1.49 14.00 -12.42
CA LEU A 76 -0.35 14.74 -11.83
C LEU A 76 -0.58 15.05 -10.35
N ARG A 77 -1.83 15.31 -9.94
CA ARG A 77 -2.19 15.49 -8.53
C ARG A 77 -2.02 14.18 -7.75
N SER A 78 -2.38 13.03 -8.31
CA SER A 78 -2.20 11.72 -7.65
C SER A 78 -0.73 11.30 -7.59
N LEU A 79 0.10 11.74 -8.55
CA LEU A 79 1.56 11.55 -8.54
C LEU A 79 2.31 12.55 -7.64
N GLY A 80 1.64 13.60 -7.17
CA GLY A 80 2.24 14.67 -6.35
C GLY A 80 3.10 14.20 -5.18
N PRO A 81 2.70 13.17 -4.40
CA PRO A 81 3.49 12.73 -3.26
C PRO A 81 4.74 11.91 -3.63
N ILE A 82 4.89 11.48 -4.90
CA ILE A 82 6.08 10.74 -5.39
C ILE A 82 6.82 11.47 -6.52
N LEU A 83 6.53 12.76 -6.69
CA LEU A 83 7.09 13.57 -7.78
C LEU A 83 8.62 13.68 -7.69
N GLY A 84 9.18 13.66 -6.48
CA GLY A 84 10.63 13.66 -6.26
C GLY A 84 11.30 12.38 -6.75
N GLU A 85 10.65 11.25 -6.53
CA GLU A 85 11.07 9.91 -6.95
C GLU A 85 10.99 9.76 -8.47
N ILE A 86 9.96 10.31 -9.12
CA ILE A 86 9.83 10.33 -10.59
C ILE A 86 10.96 11.15 -11.22
N LYS A 87 11.22 12.36 -10.71
CA LYS A 87 12.33 13.19 -11.19
C LYS A 87 13.68 12.54 -10.96
N PHE A 88 13.86 11.86 -9.83
CA PHE A 88 15.07 11.10 -9.57
C PHE A 88 15.22 9.92 -10.54
N ALA A 89 14.14 9.20 -10.85
CA ALA A 89 14.14 8.11 -11.80
C ALA A 89 14.57 8.56 -13.21
N ALA A 90 14.08 9.71 -13.67
CA ALA A 90 14.52 10.30 -14.94
C ALA A 90 16.04 10.55 -14.96
N LYS A 91 16.59 11.11 -13.88
CA LYS A 91 18.04 11.31 -13.73
C LYS A 91 18.83 9.99 -13.66
N LEU A 92 18.24 8.97 -13.04
CA LEU A 92 18.87 7.66 -12.92
C LEU A 92 18.96 6.94 -14.27
N GLN A 93 17.96 7.12 -15.13
CA GLN A 93 17.94 6.60 -16.50
C GLN A 93 19.09 7.19 -17.34
N GLU A 94 19.33 8.50 -17.22
CA GLU A 94 20.39 9.22 -17.93
C GLU A 94 21.80 8.96 -17.37
N ALA A 95 21.90 8.52 -16.12
CA ALA A 95 23.19 8.27 -15.48
C ALA A 95 23.89 7.03 -16.09
N PRO A 96 25.23 7.08 -16.29
CA PRO A 96 26.02 5.91 -16.68
C PRO A 96 25.86 4.78 -15.66
N GLU A 97 25.85 3.52 -16.11
CA GLU A 97 25.65 2.37 -15.22
C GLU A 97 26.61 2.34 -14.02
N SER A 98 27.88 2.73 -14.24
CA SER A 98 28.90 2.84 -13.19
C SER A 98 28.59 3.89 -12.12
N GLY A 99 27.75 4.89 -12.41
CA GLY A 99 27.37 5.98 -11.49
C GLY A 99 26.01 5.80 -10.83
N ARG A 100 25.16 4.89 -11.33
CA ARG A 100 23.76 4.71 -10.85
C ARG A 100 23.69 4.32 -9.38
N LEU A 101 24.56 3.43 -8.91
CA LEU A 101 24.58 2.98 -7.51
C LEU A 101 24.92 4.11 -6.53
N GLY A 102 25.92 4.95 -6.88
CA GLY A 102 26.29 6.11 -6.07
C GLY A 102 25.19 7.17 -6.03
N LEU A 103 24.53 7.41 -7.17
CA LEU A 103 23.41 8.35 -7.31
C LEU A 103 22.20 7.91 -6.46
N ALA A 104 21.88 6.63 -6.46
CA ALA A 104 20.82 6.04 -5.64
C ALA A 104 21.13 6.17 -4.14
N ALA A 105 22.35 5.82 -3.71
CA ALA A 105 22.76 5.96 -2.31
C ALA A 105 22.69 7.42 -1.83
N ALA A 106 23.07 8.38 -2.67
CA ALA A 106 22.94 9.82 -2.37
C ALA A 106 21.46 10.25 -2.24
N HIS A 107 20.58 9.74 -3.09
CA HIS A 107 19.15 10.06 -3.02
C HIS A 107 18.50 9.52 -1.73
N PHE A 108 18.80 8.29 -1.35
CA PHE A 108 18.26 7.68 -0.12
C PHE A 108 18.77 8.34 1.17
N SER A 109 20.00 8.87 1.17
CA SER A 109 20.56 9.59 2.33
C SER A 109 20.04 11.02 2.47
N LEU A 110 19.47 11.61 1.41
CA LEU A 110 19.00 13.01 1.36
C LEU A 110 17.47 13.16 1.40
N ARG A 111 16.74 12.11 1.84
CA ARG A 111 15.27 11.91 1.75
C ARG A 111 14.36 13.01 2.32
N SER A 112 14.87 14.18 2.70
CA SER A 112 14.11 15.32 3.24
C SER A 112 14.28 16.66 2.52
N ARG A 113 14.95 16.77 1.36
CA ARG A 113 15.23 18.11 0.77
C ARG A 113 15.04 18.28 -0.74
N VAL A 114 14.32 17.40 -1.44
CA VAL A 114 13.94 17.70 -2.83
C VAL A 114 12.70 18.60 -2.81
N SER A 115 12.91 19.88 -3.06
CA SER A 115 11.84 20.85 -3.26
C SER A 115 10.95 20.38 -4.42
N ASN A 116 9.69 20.08 -4.14
CA ASN A 116 8.66 19.79 -5.14
C ASN A 116 8.22 21.05 -5.92
N ARG A 117 8.83 22.21 -5.67
CA ARG A 117 8.52 23.42 -6.43
C ARG A 117 9.05 23.26 -7.85
N ILE A 118 8.13 23.20 -8.81
CA ILE A 118 8.43 23.47 -10.22
C ILE A 118 8.92 24.93 -10.25
N ALA A 119 10.14 25.16 -10.72
CA ALA A 119 10.67 26.50 -10.85
C ALA A 119 9.73 27.33 -11.76
N PRO A 120 9.30 28.52 -11.35
CA PRO A 120 8.58 29.40 -12.26
C PRO A 120 9.52 29.69 -13.42
N ASN A 121 9.10 29.41 -14.66
CA ASN A 121 9.84 29.56 -15.93
C ASN A 121 10.58 28.32 -16.47
N ARG A 122 10.30 27.11 -15.97
CA ARG A 122 10.68 25.90 -16.73
C ARG A 122 9.70 25.69 -17.89
N ASP A 123 10.26 25.38 -19.06
CA ASP A 123 9.49 24.95 -20.23
C ASP A 123 8.61 23.74 -19.83
N LEU A 124 7.30 23.89 -20.04
CA LEU A 124 6.32 22.90 -19.62
C LEU A 124 6.56 21.58 -20.36
N ASP A 125 6.88 21.64 -21.66
CA ASP A 125 7.11 20.46 -22.48
C ASP A 125 8.34 19.69 -21.95
N ALA A 126 9.42 20.39 -21.62
CA ALA A 126 10.60 19.78 -21.01
C ALA A 126 10.32 19.15 -19.64
N VAL A 127 9.40 19.72 -18.84
CA VAL A 127 8.96 19.10 -17.57
C VAL A 127 8.13 17.86 -17.84
N MET A 128 7.22 17.89 -18.81
CA MET A 128 6.41 16.73 -19.18
C MET A 128 7.28 15.59 -19.71
N ASP A 129 8.29 15.89 -20.54
CA ASP A 129 9.26 14.92 -21.05
C ASP A 129 10.12 14.31 -19.93
N GLU A 130 10.53 15.10 -18.93
CA GLU A 130 11.22 14.59 -17.74
C GLU A 130 10.34 13.64 -16.94
N LEU A 131 9.07 14.01 -16.74
CA LEU A 131 8.12 13.18 -16.01
C LEU A 131 7.82 11.89 -16.77
N GLU A 132 7.53 11.95 -18.07
CA GLU A 132 7.23 10.79 -18.88
C GLU A 132 8.39 9.78 -18.89
N ARG A 133 9.64 10.27 -19.02
CA ARG A 133 10.82 9.42 -18.93
C ARG A 133 10.96 8.73 -17.57
N GLY A 134 10.81 9.49 -16.47
CA GLY A 134 10.84 8.92 -15.13
C GLY A 134 9.73 7.89 -14.89
N ILE A 135 8.52 8.16 -15.39
CA ILE A 135 7.37 7.27 -15.32
C ILE A 135 7.64 5.96 -16.07
N ASN A 136 8.12 6.05 -17.32
CA ASN A 136 8.41 4.88 -18.14
C ASN A 136 9.53 4.04 -17.53
N PHE A 137 10.60 4.68 -17.04
CA PHE A 137 11.67 3.98 -16.32
C PHE A 137 11.16 3.22 -15.09
N LEU A 138 10.30 3.83 -14.27
CA LEU A 138 9.76 3.19 -13.06
C LEU A 138 8.75 2.07 -13.37
N LYS A 139 8.02 2.17 -14.48
CA LYS A 139 7.17 1.09 -14.99
C LYS A 139 8.00 -0.14 -15.36
N ASP A 140 9.11 0.08 -16.06
CA ASP A 140 9.99 -0.99 -16.53
C ASP A 140 10.89 -1.55 -15.42
N ASN A 141 11.12 -0.78 -14.35
CA ASN A 141 12.01 -1.13 -13.23
C ASN A 141 11.25 -1.12 -11.88
N PRO A 142 10.34 -2.06 -11.65
CA PRO A 142 9.44 -2.04 -10.50
C PRO A 142 10.14 -2.31 -9.15
N ASP A 143 11.32 -2.92 -9.15
CA ASP A 143 12.18 -3.11 -7.98
C ASP A 143 12.79 -1.78 -7.50
N VAL A 144 13.18 -0.91 -8.45
CA VAL A 144 13.66 0.45 -8.14
C VAL A 144 12.52 1.27 -7.54
N LEU A 145 11.33 1.19 -8.13
CA LEU A 145 10.15 1.87 -7.59
C LEU A 145 9.80 1.38 -6.18
N ALA A 146 9.84 0.07 -5.93
CA ALA A 146 9.62 -0.49 -4.59
C ALA A 146 10.62 0.07 -3.57
N ARG A 147 11.92 0.16 -3.92
CA ARG A 147 12.95 0.75 -3.04
C ARG A 147 12.72 2.24 -2.79
N LEU A 148 12.40 3.01 -3.83
CA LEU A 148 12.11 4.45 -3.70
C LEU A 148 10.95 4.71 -2.75
N LEU A 149 9.93 3.85 -2.75
CA LEU A 149 8.77 3.95 -1.87
C LEU A 149 8.94 3.22 -0.53
N GLY A 150 10.09 2.58 -0.28
CA GLY A 150 10.33 1.82 0.95
C GLY A 150 9.43 0.57 1.11
N ARG A 151 9.07 -0.10 0.01
CA ARG A 151 8.22 -1.30 -0.01
C ARG A 151 9.00 -2.56 -0.41
N HIS A 152 8.51 -3.73 0.01
CA HIS A 152 9.08 -5.03 -0.38
C HIS A 152 8.71 -5.45 -1.81
N LEU A 153 9.59 -6.23 -2.44
CA LEU A 153 9.37 -6.87 -3.73
C LEU A 153 8.12 -7.78 -3.69
N GLY A 154 7.15 -7.54 -4.58
CA GLY A 154 5.87 -8.27 -4.65
C GLY A 154 4.71 -7.58 -3.93
N ASP A 155 4.96 -6.92 -2.81
CA ASP A 155 3.94 -6.17 -2.06
C ASP A 155 3.68 -4.78 -2.63
N TYR A 156 4.66 -4.28 -3.36
CA TYR A 156 4.66 -2.93 -3.90
C TYR A 156 3.48 -2.69 -4.86
N ARG A 157 3.06 -3.69 -5.65
CA ARG A 157 1.94 -3.63 -6.61
C ARG A 157 0.55 -3.66 -6.00
N LYS A 158 0.44 -3.91 -4.69
CA LYS A 158 -0.83 -4.13 -4.01
C LYS A 158 -1.26 -2.85 -3.30
N ASP A 159 -2.56 -2.67 -3.18
CA ASP A 159 -3.13 -1.63 -2.31
C ASP A 159 -2.81 -1.92 -0.84
N ASN A 160 -2.83 -0.87 -0.02
CA ASN A 160 -2.51 -0.96 1.42
C ASN A 160 -3.41 -1.96 2.13
N GLU A 161 -4.70 -1.96 1.81
CA GLU A 161 -5.70 -2.88 2.35
C GLU A 161 -5.35 -4.35 2.02
N VAL A 162 -4.81 -4.61 0.84
CA VAL A 162 -4.43 -5.96 0.42
C VAL A 162 -3.14 -6.41 1.09
N ALA A 163 -2.08 -5.60 0.97
CA ALA A 163 -0.75 -5.95 1.45
C ALA A 163 -0.62 -5.99 2.97
N LEU A 164 -1.25 -5.04 3.66
CA LEU A 164 -1.03 -4.81 5.10
C LEU A 164 -2.14 -5.37 5.97
N VAL A 165 -3.31 -5.65 5.39
CA VAL A 165 -4.48 -6.14 6.14
C VAL A 165 -4.88 -7.53 5.69
N ILE A 166 -5.26 -7.71 4.41
CA ILE A 166 -5.82 -8.99 3.95
C ILE A 166 -4.80 -10.11 4.02
N GLU A 167 -3.64 -9.94 3.39
CA GLU A 167 -2.64 -11.01 3.31
C GLU A 167 -2.05 -11.43 4.67
N PRO A 168 -1.70 -10.49 5.56
CA PRO A 168 -1.30 -10.83 6.92
C PRO A 168 -2.43 -11.53 7.70
N ALA A 169 -3.67 -11.06 7.58
CA ALA A 169 -4.79 -11.66 8.27
C ALA A 169 -5.14 -13.07 7.74
N LEU A 170 -5.01 -13.31 6.43
CA LEU A 170 -5.12 -14.67 5.87
C LEU A 170 -4.05 -15.60 6.45
N GLY A 171 -2.80 -15.13 6.54
CA GLY A 171 -1.72 -15.91 7.15
C GLY A 171 -1.97 -16.18 8.64
N LEU A 172 -2.56 -15.22 9.35
CA LEU A 172 -2.98 -15.39 10.73
C LEU A 172 -4.08 -16.45 10.87
N LEU A 173 -5.11 -16.39 10.02
CA LEU A 173 -6.20 -17.37 9.99
C LEU A 173 -5.69 -18.79 9.70
N GLU A 174 -4.74 -18.94 8.78
CA GLU A 174 -4.07 -20.22 8.49
C GLU A 174 -3.29 -20.72 9.72
N LYS A 175 -2.52 -19.84 10.36
CA LYS A 175 -1.72 -20.17 11.54
C LYS A 175 -2.55 -20.64 12.73
N ILE A 176 -3.74 -20.07 12.93
CA ILE A 176 -4.67 -20.50 13.99
C ILE A 176 -5.58 -21.67 13.56
N GLY A 177 -5.41 -22.20 12.34
CA GLY A 177 -6.20 -23.33 11.85
C GLY A 177 -7.68 -23.00 11.61
N PHE A 178 -8.00 -21.75 11.29
CA PHE A 178 -9.39 -21.29 11.11
C PHE A 178 -10.13 -22.11 10.05
N ARG A 179 -11.27 -22.69 10.45
CA ARG A 179 -12.16 -23.44 9.56
C ARG A 179 -13.49 -22.69 9.36
N PRO A 180 -13.77 -22.15 8.16
CA PRO A 180 -15.01 -21.44 7.91
C PRO A 180 -16.24 -22.32 8.13
N SER A 181 -17.28 -21.77 8.75
CA SER A 181 -18.58 -22.43 8.96
C SER A 181 -19.74 -21.48 8.66
N ARG A 182 -20.99 -21.96 8.76
CA ARG A 182 -22.18 -21.09 8.63
C ARG A 182 -22.21 -19.97 9.68
N LYS A 183 -21.62 -20.20 10.87
CA LYS A 183 -21.57 -19.23 11.97
C LYS A 183 -20.29 -18.36 11.93
N LEU A 184 -19.18 -18.92 11.47
CA LEU A 184 -17.87 -18.26 11.41
C LEU A 184 -17.40 -18.16 9.95
N THR A 185 -17.84 -17.13 9.25
CA THR A 185 -17.45 -16.93 7.84
C THR A 185 -16.21 -16.05 7.74
N ARG A 186 -15.35 -16.31 6.73
CA ARG A 186 -14.23 -15.40 6.41
C ARG A 186 -14.69 -13.96 6.17
N LYS A 187 -15.86 -13.80 5.55
CA LYS A 187 -16.49 -12.50 5.32
C LYS A 187 -16.78 -11.77 6.64
N ALA A 188 -17.35 -12.46 7.63
CA ALA A 188 -17.63 -11.86 8.93
C ALA A 188 -16.33 -11.41 9.62
N PHE A 189 -15.29 -12.25 9.58
CA PHE A 189 -13.97 -11.90 10.10
C PHE A 189 -13.37 -10.65 9.43
N PHE A 190 -13.33 -10.61 8.09
CA PHE A 190 -12.78 -9.45 7.39
C PHE A 190 -13.61 -8.18 7.60
N ASN A 191 -14.94 -8.28 7.68
CA ASN A 191 -15.78 -7.15 8.01
C ASN A 191 -15.47 -6.59 9.39
N ALA A 192 -15.36 -7.45 10.40
CA ALA A 192 -14.99 -7.05 11.75
C ALA A 192 -13.57 -6.44 11.78
N LEU A 193 -12.63 -7.02 11.04
CA LEU A 193 -11.25 -6.50 10.94
C LEU A 193 -11.20 -5.12 10.28
N PHE A 194 -11.94 -4.90 9.19
CA PHE A 194 -12.01 -3.59 8.54
C PHE A 194 -12.68 -2.54 9.42
N GLU A 195 -13.69 -2.93 10.21
CA GLU A 195 -14.29 -2.05 11.21
C GLU A 195 -13.33 -1.72 12.34
N LEU A 196 -12.58 -2.70 12.85
CA LEU A 196 -11.53 -2.49 13.85
C LEU A 196 -10.48 -1.50 13.35
N ILE A 197 -9.99 -1.67 12.12
CA ILE A 197 -8.95 -0.82 11.53
C ILE A 197 -9.49 0.55 11.14
N GLY A 198 -10.79 0.69 10.92
CA GLY A 198 -11.41 1.94 10.48
C GLY A 198 -11.36 2.16 8.97
N ILE A 199 -11.28 1.09 8.18
CA ILE A 199 -11.27 1.19 6.71
C ILE A 199 -12.67 1.55 6.21
N ASP A 200 -12.77 2.68 5.51
CA ASP A 200 -14.01 3.16 4.88
C ASP A 200 -14.56 2.07 3.95
N LYS A 201 -15.88 1.85 4.00
CA LYS A 201 -16.60 0.89 3.16
C LYS A 201 -16.28 1.04 1.69
N LYS A 202 -16.04 2.27 1.21
CA LYS A 202 -15.68 2.53 -0.21
C LYS A 202 -14.29 2.02 -0.60
N ARG A 203 -13.37 1.86 0.37
CA ARG A 203 -11.99 1.39 0.16
C ARG A 203 -11.82 -0.10 0.45
N ARG A 204 -12.86 -0.76 1.00
CA ARG A 204 -12.80 -2.18 1.32
C ARG A 204 -12.69 -2.99 0.02
N PRO A 205 -11.70 -3.90 -0.09
CA PRO A 205 -11.57 -4.76 -1.25
C PRO A 205 -12.82 -5.62 -1.47
N ASP A 206 -13.22 -5.82 -2.72
CA ASP A 206 -14.39 -6.64 -3.04
C ASP A 206 -14.22 -8.07 -2.53
N ARG A 207 -15.34 -8.69 -2.16
CA ARG A 207 -15.42 -10.06 -1.67
C ARG A 207 -14.75 -11.04 -2.64
N ARG A 208 -14.95 -10.86 -3.95
CA ARG A 208 -14.33 -11.69 -4.98
C ARG A 208 -12.81 -11.62 -4.93
N SER A 209 -12.25 -10.44 -4.66
CA SER A 209 -10.81 -10.24 -4.54
C SER A 209 -10.24 -10.98 -3.33
N ILE A 210 -10.94 -10.96 -2.19
CA ILE A 210 -10.51 -11.69 -0.98
C ILE A 210 -10.54 -13.21 -1.21
N ASP A 211 -11.60 -13.72 -1.84
CA ASP A 211 -11.75 -15.16 -2.13
C ASP A 211 -10.72 -15.63 -3.18
N VAL A 212 -10.40 -14.80 -4.19
CA VAL A 212 -9.34 -15.08 -5.18
C VAL A 212 -7.95 -15.10 -4.53
N ILE A 213 -7.63 -14.13 -3.68
CA ILE A 213 -6.33 -14.09 -2.96
C ILE A 213 -6.19 -15.33 -2.07
N ALA A 214 -7.25 -15.69 -1.35
CA ALA A 214 -7.26 -16.90 -0.52
C ALA A 214 -7.16 -18.19 -1.36
N GLY A 215 -7.77 -18.22 -2.55
CA GLY A 215 -7.69 -19.35 -3.49
C GLY A 215 -6.31 -19.52 -4.10
N ALA A 216 -5.65 -18.42 -4.50
CA ALA A 216 -4.31 -18.44 -5.11
C ALA A 216 -3.23 -18.96 -4.14
N ARG A 217 -3.38 -18.73 -2.83
CA ARG A 217 -2.45 -19.26 -1.82
C ARG A 217 -2.47 -20.79 -1.71
N ARG A 218 -3.64 -21.42 -1.83
CA ARG A 218 -3.77 -22.88 -1.79
C ARG A 218 -3.08 -23.61 -2.94
N VAL A 219 -2.81 -22.92 -4.05
CA VAL A 219 -2.14 -23.51 -5.22
C VAL A 219 -0.61 -23.47 -5.09
N ARG A 220 -0.09 -22.66 -4.16
CA ARG A 220 1.37 -22.47 -3.95
C ARG A 220 1.94 -23.22 -2.74
N SER A 221 1.10 -23.93 -2.00
CA SER A 221 1.45 -24.79 -0.85
C SER A 221 1.38 -26.25 -1.24
#